data_AF-A0A7X6S779-F1
#
_entry.id   AF-A0A7X6S779-F1
#
_cell.length_a   1.000
_cell.length_b   1.000
_cell.length_c   1.000
_cell.angle_alpha   90.00
_cell.angle_beta   90.00
_cell.angle_gamma   90.00
#
_symmetry.space_group_name_H-M   'P 1'
#
loop_
_entity.id
_entity.type
_entity.pdbx_description
1 polymer ?
#
loop_
_entity_poly.entity_id
_entity_poly.type
_entity_poly.pdbx_seq_one_letter_code
_entity_poly.pdbx_strand_id
1 'polypeptide(L)'
;MQKDKISIIRRKIKYPRIELKTGVPVLILPQNSSFDETEVLDKHKRWLRQKLEFIEKTKKKYKNQKIYQRSENDLIKLVTSFVDEYSKILEKKPSKISFRYMKTKWASCSKEGKITFNSVMKYLPPRLIRYIVFHEMAHLLVSNHNKNFWRLIKKEFKNYTHYEEQLFGYWFLLLEESPKSKDH
;
A
#
# COMPACT_ATOMS: atom_id res chain seq x y z
N MET A 1 -14.47 -24.41 -1.83
CA MET A 1 -13.85 -23.06 -1.81
C MET A 1 -13.81 -22.58 -3.24
N GLN A 2 -14.42 -21.44 -3.59
CA GLN A 2 -14.29 -20.90 -4.94
C GLN A 2 -12.83 -20.52 -5.18
N LYS A 3 -12.12 -21.36 -5.95
CA LYS A 3 -10.73 -21.11 -6.38
C LYS A 3 -10.63 -19.86 -7.28
N ASP A 4 -11.75 -19.41 -7.83
CA ASP A 4 -11.86 -18.34 -8.84
C ASP A 4 -11.46 -16.94 -8.33
N LYS A 5 -11.23 -16.76 -7.03
CA LYS A 5 -10.86 -15.46 -6.43
C LYS A 5 -9.39 -15.37 -5.99
N ILE A 6 -8.58 -16.40 -6.24
CA ILE A 6 -7.18 -16.48 -5.78
C ILE A 6 -6.29 -16.76 -6.98
N SER A 7 -5.35 -15.87 -7.29
CA SER A 7 -4.35 -16.13 -8.34
C SER A 7 -3.24 -17.00 -7.79
N ILE A 8 -2.77 -17.98 -8.56
CA ILE A 8 -1.68 -18.87 -8.15
C ILE A 8 -0.47 -18.59 -9.04
N ILE A 9 0.68 -18.35 -8.43
CA ILE A 9 1.94 -18.14 -9.15
C ILE A 9 3.06 -18.97 -8.53
N ARG A 10 4.01 -19.40 -9.36
CA ARG A 10 5.23 -20.09 -8.91
C ARG A 10 6.44 -19.17 -8.99
N ARG A 11 7.28 -19.16 -7.94
CA ARG A 11 8.52 -18.35 -7.86
C ARG A 11 9.64 -19.12 -7.17
N LYS A 12 10.89 -18.64 -7.31
CA LYS A 12 12.07 -19.17 -6.62
C LYS A 12 12.06 -18.75 -5.14
N ILE A 13 11.24 -19.44 -4.33
CA ILE A 13 11.08 -19.24 -2.89
C ILE A 13 11.14 -20.58 -2.15
N LYS A 14 11.44 -20.58 -0.84
CA LYS A 14 11.58 -21.82 -0.05
C LYS A 14 10.25 -22.37 0.47
N TYR A 15 9.29 -21.51 0.81
CA TYR A 15 8.01 -21.91 1.43
C TYR A 15 6.81 -21.20 0.78
N PRO A 16 5.64 -21.86 0.71
CA PRO A 16 4.40 -21.24 0.27
C PRO A 16 4.04 -20.00 1.11
N ARG A 17 3.46 -18.99 0.47
CA ARG A 17 2.88 -17.84 1.17
C ARG A 17 1.72 -17.26 0.38
N ILE A 18 0.80 -16.62 1.08
CA ILE A 18 -0.32 -15.90 0.48
C ILE A 18 -0.07 -14.41 0.66
N GLU A 19 -0.07 -13.67 -0.44
CA GLU A 19 0.07 -12.22 -0.47
C GLU A 19 -1.21 -11.57 -0.97
N LEU A 20 -1.47 -10.32 -0.61
CA LEU A 20 -2.50 -9.51 -1.26
C LEU A 20 -1.82 -8.59 -2.27
N LYS A 21 -2.03 -8.85 -3.57
CA LYS A 21 -1.57 -7.96 -4.64
C LYS A 21 -2.77 -7.22 -5.19
N THR A 22 -2.77 -5.89 -5.03
CA THR A 22 -3.86 -5.03 -5.50
C THR A 22 -5.25 -5.52 -5.06
N GLY A 23 -5.30 -6.13 -3.87
CA GLY A 23 -6.50 -6.69 -3.26
C GLY A 23 -7.03 -8.01 -3.83
N VAL A 24 -6.27 -8.65 -4.70
CA VAL A 24 -6.46 -10.05 -5.07
C VAL A 24 -5.49 -10.90 -4.22
N PRO A 25 -5.99 -11.90 -3.48
CA PRO A 25 -5.13 -12.90 -2.86
C PRO A 25 -4.34 -13.66 -3.93
N VAL A 26 -3.02 -13.73 -3.73
CA VAL A 26 -2.10 -14.44 -4.60
C VAL A 26 -1.39 -15.50 -3.77
N LEU A 27 -1.65 -16.77 -4.08
CA LEU A 27 -0.87 -17.88 -3.55
C LEU A 27 0.43 -17.98 -4.33
N ILE A 28 1.55 -17.85 -3.63
CA ILE A 28 2.89 -17.99 -4.21
C ILE A 28 3.47 -19.33 -3.75
N LEU A 29 3.72 -20.23 -4.69
CA LEU A 29 4.31 -21.54 -4.46
C LEU A 29 5.78 -21.57 -4.92
N PRO A 30 6.64 -22.41 -4.32
CA PRO A 30 7.96 -22.69 -4.88
C PRO A 30 7.86 -23.32 -6.28
N GLN A 31 8.77 -22.95 -7.18
CA GLN A 31 8.82 -23.51 -8.54
C GLN A 31 9.05 -25.03 -8.53
N ASN A 32 9.94 -25.53 -7.67
CA ASN A 32 10.41 -26.91 -7.69
C ASN A 32 9.98 -27.69 -6.43
N SER A 33 8.72 -27.55 -6.02
CA SER A 33 8.19 -28.23 -4.83
C SER A 33 6.92 -29.00 -5.11
N SER A 34 6.72 -30.09 -4.35
CA SER A 34 5.51 -30.90 -4.28
C SER A 34 4.39 -30.31 -3.42
N PHE A 35 4.49 -29.05 -2.98
CA PHE A 35 3.42 -28.43 -2.18
C PHE A 35 2.08 -28.48 -2.93
N ASP A 36 1.09 -29.09 -2.29
CA ASP A 36 -0.28 -29.15 -2.77
C ASP A 36 -0.97 -27.79 -2.53
N GLU A 37 -1.49 -27.22 -3.61
CA GLU A 37 -2.20 -25.93 -3.58
C GLU A 37 -3.43 -25.97 -2.65
N THR A 38 -4.20 -27.05 -2.73
CA THR A 38 -5.45 -27.24 -1.98
C THR A 38 -5.17 -27.37 -0.49
N GLU A 39 -4.12 -28.10 -0.11
CA GLU A 39 -3.69 -28.24 1.29
C GLU A 39 -3.27 -26.89 1.87
N VAL A 40 -2.46 -26.12 1.14
CA VAL A 40 -2.01 -24.79 1.57
C VAL A 40 -3.21 -23.84 1.71
N LEU A 41 -4.15 -23.89 0.77
CA LEU A 41 -5.36 -23.06 0.80
C LEU A 41 -6.30 -23.45 1.95
N ASP A 42 -6.50 -24.73 2.22
CA ASP A 42 -7.40 -25.18 3.28
C ASP A 42 -6.85 -24.79 4.67
N LYS A 43 -5.53 -24.93 4.87
CA LYS A 43 -4.83 -24.44 6.08
C LYS A 43 -5.04 -22.95 6.33
N HIS A 44 -5.22 -22.15 5.28
CA HIS A 44 -5.42 -20.69 5.37
C HIS A 44 -6.87 -20.25 5.12
N LYS A 45 -7.81 -21.17 4.96
CA LYS A 45 -9.20 -20.90 4.54
C LYS A 45 -9.92 -19.91 5.43
N ARG A 46 -9.78 -20.03 6.75
CA ARG A 46 -10.39 -19.10 7.71
C ARG A 46 -9.85 -17.69 7.54
N TRP A 47 -8.52 -17.55 7.40
CA TRP A 47 -7.86 -16.27 7.19
C TRP A 47 -8.26 -15.66 5.85
N LEU A 48 -8.28 -16.46 4.78
CA LEU A 48 -8.71 -16.05 3.44
C LEU A 48 -10.14 -15.52 3.45
N ARG A 49 -11.06 -16.26 4.08
CA ARG A 49 -12.47 -15.84 4.21
C ARG A 49 -12.58 -14.48 4.90
N GLN A 50 -11.98 -14.34 6.08
CA GLN A 50 -12.01 -13.08 6.84
C GLN A 50 -11.38 -11.91 6.06
N LYS A 51 -10.31 -12.18 5.31
CA LYS A 51 -9.65 -11.16 4.48
C LYS A 51 -10.49 -10.75 3.28
N LEU A 52 -11.12 -11.70 2.60
CA LEU A 52 -12.02 -11.41 1.48
C LEU A 52 -13.25 -10.62 1.96
N GLU A 53 -13.84 -11.00 3.09
CA GLU A 53 -14.94 -10.24 3.71
C GLU A 53 -14.52 -8.81 4.06
N PHE A 54 -13.31 -8.64 4.62
CA PHE A 54 -12.75 -7.31 4.90
C PHE A 54 -12.58 -6.50 3.61
N ILE A 55 -12.02 -7.08 2.55
CA ILE A 55 -11.84 -6.42 1.26
C ILE A 55 -13.17 -5.95 0.68
N GLU A 56 -14.17 -6.83 0.61
CA GLU A 56 -15.49 -6.50 0.08
C GLU A 56 -16.17 -5.40 0.91
N LYS A 57 -16.07 -5.48 2.24
CA LYS A 57 -16.59 -4.44 3.13
C LYS A 57 -15.90 -3.09 2.90
N THR A 58 -14.58 -3.09 2.75
CA THR A 58 -13.82 -1.88 2.47
C THR A 58 -14.18 -1.32 1.09
N LYS A 59 -14.21 -2.13 0.04
CA LYS A 59 -14.65 -1.69 -1.30
C LYS A 59 -16.02 -1.01 -1.24
N LYS A 60 -17.01 -1.67 -0.62
CA LYS A 60 -18.36 -1.11 -0.46
C LYS A 60 -18.36 0.21 0.31
N LYS A 61 -17.55 0.32 1.36
CA LYS A 61 -17.41 1.54 2.18
C LYS A 61 -16.84 2.73 1.39
N TYR A 62 -15.89 2.49 0.49
CA TYR A 62 -15.18 3.56 -0.24
C TYR A 62 -15.66 3.78 -1.68
N LYS A 63 -16.57 2.94 -2.21
CA LYS A 63 -17.07 3.01 -3.60
C LYS A 63 -17.55 4.41 -4.03
N ASN A 64 -18.22 5.13 -3.13
CA ASN A 64 -18.78 6.46 -3.42
C ASN A 64 -17.98 7.60 -2.78
N GLN A 65 -16.74 7.33 -2.37
CA GLN A 65 -15.92 8.32 -1.71
C GLN A 65 -15.43 9.37 -2.72
N LYS A 66 -15.39 10.64 -2.30
CA LYS A 66 -14.83 11.72 -3.14
C LYS A 66 -13.40 11.41 -3.56
N ILE A 67 -13.20 11.38 -4.88
CA ILE A 67 -11.90 11.38 -5.54
C ILE A 67 -11.49 12.84 -5.74
N TYR A 68 -10.25 13.17 -5.37
CA TYR A 68 -9.71 14.49 -5.64
C TYR A 68 -9.14 14.52 -7.06
N GLN A 69 -9.03 15.70 -7.66
CA GLN A 69 -8.37 15.82 -8.96
C GLN A 69 -7.44 17.03 -8.90
N ARG A 70 -6.16 16.75 -8.68
CA ARG A 70 -5.11 17.76 -8.64
C ARG A 70 -4.24 17.66 -9.87
N SER A 71 -3.65 18.78 -10.28
CA SER A 71 -2.54 18.75 -11.24
C SER A 71 -1.32 18.05 -10.62
N GLU A 72 -0.41 17.57 -11.46
CA GLU A 72 0.84 16.98 -10.96
C GLU A 72 1.70 18.02 -10.23
N ASN A 73 1.68 19.27 -10.69
CA ASN A 73 2.38 20.37 -10.03
C ASN A 73 1.83 20.65 -8.63
N ASP A 74 0.51 20.61 -8.45
CA ASP A 74 -0.11 20.81 -7.13
C ASP A 74 0.18 19.63 -6.19
N LEU A 75 0.23 18.40 -6.72
CA LEU A 75 0.68 17.24 -5.94
C LEU A 75 2.13 17.43 -5.49
N ILE A 76 3.03 17.84 -6.39
CA ILE A 76 4.45 18.06 -6.08
C ILE A 76 4.58 19.12 -4.99
N LYS A 77 3.93 20.28 -5.14
CA LYS A 77 3.94 21.34 -4.13
C LYS A 77 3.44 20.87 -2.76
N LEU A 78 2.32 20.15 -2.74
CA LEU A 78 1.72 19.64 -1.50
C LEU A 78 2.60 18.58 -0.82
N VAL A 79 3.20 17.68 -1.59
CA VAL A 79 4.11 16.66 -1.04
C VAL A 79 5.38 17.32 -0.53
N THR A 80 5.98 18.23 -1.29
CA THR A 80 7.20 18.94 -0.89
C THR A 80 6.97 19.75 0.38
N SER A 81 5.83 20.44 0.52
CA SER A 81 5.54 21.18 1.75
C SER A 81 5.45 20.28 2.99
N PHE A 82 4.84 19.10 2.87
CA PHE A 82 4.83 18.12 3.96
C PHE A 82 6.21 17.51 4.23
N VAL A 83 7.01 17.29 3.19
CA VAL A 83 8.40 16.82 3.38
C VAL A 83 9.21 17.87 4.12
N ASP A 84 9.08 19.16 3.78
CA ASP A 84 9.79 20.24 4.46
C ASP A 84 9.36 20.38 5.92
N GLU A 85 8.06 20.29 6.19
CA GLU A 85 7.49 20.25 7.54
C GLU A 85 8.10 19.10 8.36
N TYR A 86 8.01 17.87 7.85
CA TYR A 86 8.47 16.69 8.57
C TYR A 86 9.99 16.54 8.61
N SER A 87 10.72 17.15 7.69
CA SER A 87 12.18 17.20 7.75
C SER A 87 12.67 17.97 8.96
N LYS A 88 11.93 19.02 9.37
CA LYS A 88 12.22 19.79 10.59
C LYS A 88 11.88 18.99 11.84
N ILE A 89 10.72 18.33 11.86
CA ILE A 89 10.25 17.54 13.01
C ILE A 89 11.13 16.31 13.28
N LEU A 90 11.59 15.64 12.22
CA LEU A 90 12.37 14.40 12.32
C LEU A 90 13.88 14.63 12.26
N GLU A 91 14.33 15.87 12.03
CA GLU A 91 15.74 16.23 11.83
C GLU A 91 16.44 15.37 10.77
N LYS A 92 15.70 14.98 9.73
CA LYS A 92 16.18 14.15 8.62
C LYS A 92 15.59 14.64 7.32
N LYS A 93 16.38 14.59 6.25
CA LYS A 93 15.95 14.93 4.90
C LYS A 93 16.11 13.71 3.99
N PRO A 94 15.19 13.48 3.03
CA PRO A 94 15.41 12.48 1.99
C PRO A 94 16.59 12.89 1.12
N SER A 95 17.36 11.91 0.64
CA SER A 95 18.48 12.18 -0.28
C SER A 95 18.01 12.61 -1.66
N LYS A 96 16.81 12.15 -2.06
CA LYS A 96 16.15 12.54 -3.31
C LYS A 96 14.66 12.31 -3.21
N ILE A 97 13.88 13.22 -3.79
CA ILE A 97 12.43 13.07 -3.99
C ILE A 97 12.17 12.83 -5.48
N SER A 98 11.26 11.93 -5.80
CA SER A 98 10.84 11.66 -7.17
C SER A 98 9.39 11.24 -7.24
N PHE A 99 8.77 11.44 -8.40
CA PHE A 99 7.38 11.10 -8.66
C PHE A 99 7.31 10.20 -9.89
N ARG A 100 6.54 9.11 -9.81
CA ARG A 100 6.27 8.22 -10.95
C ARG A 100 5.00 7.42 -10.72
N TYR A 101 4.42 6.89 -11.79
CA TYR A 101 3.36 5.90 -11.64
C TYR A 101 3.91 4.59 -11.02
N MET A 102 3.20 4.03 -10.04
CA MET A 102 3.55 2.76 -9.40
C MET A 102 2.32 1.83 -9.34
N LYS A 103 2.51 0.56 -9.69
CA LYS A 103 1.41 -0.41 -9.81
C LYS A 103 0.92 -1.00 -8.48
N THR A 104 1.70 -0.89 -7.40
CA THR A 104 1.47 -1.70 -6.18
C THR A 104 1.61 -0.95 -4.86
N LYS A 105 1.98 0.33 -4.88
CA LYS A 105 2.28 1.10 -3.67
C LYS A 105 2.02 2.59 -3.85
N TRP A 106 1.69 3.26 -2.75
CA TRP A 106 1.52 4.72 -2.70
C TRP A 106 2.85 5.47 -2.74
N ALA A 107 3.89 4.93 -2.10
CA ALA A 107 5.24 5.47 -2.17
C ALA A 107 6.27 4.39 -1.77
N SER A 108 7.56 4.73 -1.82
CA SER A 108 8.62 3.94 -1.20
C SER A 108 9.88 4.74 -0.93
N CYS A 109 10.55 4.41 0.17
CA CYS A 109 11.89 4.85 0.53
C CYS A 109 12.94 3.75 0.21
N SER A 110 14.07 4.13 -0.39
CA SER A 110 15.24 3.26 -0.55
C SER A 110 16.14 3.30 0.70
N LYS A 111 17.12 2.39 0.79
CA LYS A 111 18.10 2.38 1.88
C LYS A 111 19.00 3.61 1.88
N GLU A 112 19.22 4.18 0.69
CA GLU A 112 19.98 5.41 0.46
C GLU A 112 19.16 6.68 0.75
N GLY A 113 17.93 6.53 1.26
CA GLY A 113 17.07 7.65 1.64
C GLY A 113 16.33 8.33 0.47
N LYS A 114 16.28 7.69 -0.71
CA LYS A 114 15.50 8.21 -1.84
C LYS A 114 14.03 7.86 -1.65
N ILE A 115 13.16 8.86 -1.62
CA ILE A 115 11.71 8.68 -1.55
C ILE A 115 11.09 8.87 -2.94
N THR A 116 10.26 7.90 -3.33
CA THR A 116 9.50 7.93 -4.58
C THR A 116 8.01 7.90 -4.27
N PHE A 117 7.28 8.95 -4.66
CA PHE A 117 5.84 9.06 -4.48
C PHE A 117 5.10 8.63 -5.76
N ASN A 118 3.94 8.00 -5.60
CA ASN A 118 3.13 7.56 -6.73
C ASN A 118 2.30 8.74 -7.28
N SER A 119 2.35 8.97 -8.60
CA SER A 119 1.60 10.07 -9.23
C SER A 119 0.08 9.95 -9.05
N VAL A 120 -0.45 8.75 -8.80
CA VAL A 120 -1.87 8.53 -8.49
C VAL A 120 -2.30 9.13 -7.13
N MET A 121 -1.35 9.53 -6.28
CA MET A 121 -1.66 10.27 -5.05
C MET A 121 -2.37 11.60 -5.31
N LYS A 122 -2.33 12.15 -6.54
CA LYS A 122 -3.10 13.35 -6.92
C LYS A 122 -4.61 13.19 -6.70
N TYR A 123 -5.07 11.94 -6.64
CA TYR A 123 -6.46 11.58 -6.42
C TYR A 123 -6.87 11.42 -4.94
N LEU A 124 -5.92 11.50 -4.01
CA LEU A 124 -6.15 11.30 -2.58
C LEU A 124 -6.54 12.59 -1.85
N PRO A 125 -7.28 12.51 -0.73
CA PRO A 125 -7.39 13.62 0.23
C PRO A 125 -6.02 14.09 0.74
N PRO A 126 -5.81 15.40 1.00
CA PRO A 126 -4.55 15.92 1.53
C PRO A 126 -4.08 15.23 2.81
N ARG A 127 -5.02 14.90 3.71
CA ARG A 127 -4.72 14.19 4.96
C ARG A 127 -4.12 12.80 4.76
N LEU A 128 -4.48 12.10 3.67
CA LEU A 128 -3.90 10.80 3.33
C LEU A 128 -2.51 10.98 2.69
N ILE A 129 -2.34 12.01 1.86
CA ILE A 129 -1.03 12.38 1.31
C ILE A 129 -0.06 12.70 2.45
N ARG A 130 -0.48 13.51 3.43
CA ARG A 130 0.32 13.87 4.61
C ARG A 130 0.77 12.62 5.37
N TYR A 131 -0.14 11.67 5.60
CA TYR A 131 0.18 10.40 6.24
C TYR A 131 1.19 9.57 5.43
N ILE A 132 1.03 9.47 4.10
CA ILE A 132 2.01 8.77 3.23
C ILE A 132 3.38 9.44 3.33
N VAL A 133 3.46 10.77 3.28
CA VAL A 133 4.73 11.49 3.41
C VAL A 133 5.41 11.18 4.74
N PHE A 134 4.69 11.26 5.85
CA PHE A 134 5.25 10.93 7.16
C PHE A 134 5.70 9.46 7.24
N HIS A 135 4.91 8.54 6.67
CA HIS A 135 5.23 7.12 6.63
C HIS A 135 6.57 6.85 5.93
N GLU A 136 6.79 7.45 4.76
CA GLU A 136 8.05 7.28 4.04
C GLU A 136 9.21 8.01 4.72
N MET A 137 8.98 9.18 5.30
CA MET A 137 10.00 9.90 6.07
C MET A 137 10.42 9.11 7.33
N ALA A 138 9.49 8.40 7.97
CA ALA A 138 9.80 7.51 9.10
C ALA A 138 10.78 6.39 8.72
N HIS A 139 10.80 5.96 7.46
CA HIS A 139 11.78 4.97 6.99
C HIS A 139 13.23 5.49 6.96
N LEU A 140 13.44 6.80 6.99
CA LEU A 140 14.78 7.40 7.16
C LEU A 140 15.36 7.14 8.56
N LEU A 141 14.51 6.83 9.54
CA LEU A 141 14.89 6.55 10.92
C LEU A 141 14.75 5.05 11.26
N VAL A 142 13.73 4.39 10.73
CA VAL A 142 13.43 2.98 11.04
C VAL A 142 13.06 2.23 9.75
N SER A 143 13.96 1.36 9.29
CA SER A 143 13.83 0.71 7.97
C SER A 143 12.69 -0.31 7.86
N ASN A 144 12.28 -0.92 8.98
CA ASN A 144 11.28 -1.99 9.01
C ASN A 144 10.05 -1.55 9.80
N HIS A 145 8.85 -2.01 9.43
CA HIS A 145 7.57 -1.80 10.15
C HIS A 145 7.49 -2.55 11.50
N ASN A 146 8.53 -2.45 12.32
CA ASN A 146 8.61 -3.03 13.65
C ASN A 146 7.93 -2.12 14.70
N LYS A 147 7.99 -2.52 15.98
CA LYS A 147 7.40 -1.75 17.08
C LYS A 147 7.92 -0.29 17.14
N ASN A 148 9.18 -0.04 16.80
CA ASN A 148 9.75 1.31 16.80
C ASN A 148 9.17 2.18 15.68
N PHE A 149 8.96 1.61 14.50
CA PHE A 149 8.31 2.30 13.38
C PHE A 149 6.90 2.73 13.76
N TRP A 150 6.07 1.79 14.25
CA TRP A 150 4.69 2.12 14.62
C TRP A 150 4.60 3.07 15.81
N ARG A 151 5.56 3.00 16.74
CA ARG A 151 5.68 4.00 17.82
C ARG A 151 5.96 5.39 17.27
N LEU A 152 6.82 5.51 16.26
CA LEU A 152 7.10 6.78 15.59
C LEU A 152 5.86 7.31 14.85
N ILE A 153 5.19 6.45 14.06
CA ILE A 153 3.93 6.80 13.37
C ILE A 153 2.87 7.29 14.37
N LYS A 154 2.69 6.58 15.48
CA LYS A 154 1.66 6.90 16.49
C LYS A 154 1.88 8.25 17.19
N LYS A 155 3.12 8.78 17.23
CA LYS A 155 3.41 10.10 17.80
C LYS A 155 2.69 11.21 17.03
N GLU A 156 2.68 11.12 15.70
CA GLU A 156 2.03 12.08 14.81
C GLU A 156 0.59 11.67 14.49
N PHE A 157 0.38 10.39 14.15
CA PHE A 157 -0.91 9.83 13.75
C PHE A 157 -1.41 8.81 14.77
N LYS A 158 -2.04 9.29 15.85
CA LYS A 158 -2.57 8.43 16.92
C LYS A 158 -3.48 7.30 16.40
N ASN A 159 -4.30 7.61 15.38
CA ASN A 159 -5.23 6.68 14.73
C ASN A 159 -4.72 6.17 13.37
N TYR A 160 -3.42 5.91 13.22
CA TYR A 160 -2.80 5.49 11.95
C TYR A 160 -3.48 4.30 11.27
N THR A 161 -4.05 3.37 12.04
CA THR A 161 -4.80 2.22 11.51
C THR A 161 -6.00 2.64 10.66
N HIS A 162 -6.63 3.78 10.99
CA HIS A 162 -7.70 4.36 10.18
C HIS A 162 -7.20 4.92 8.86
N TYR A 163 -6.01 5.53 8.84
CA TYR A 163 -5.36 6.01 7.63
C TYR A 163 -4.95 4.84 6.72
N GLU A 164 -4.41 3.77 7.28
CA GLU A 164 -4.11 2.52 6.55
C GLU A 164 -5.36 1.93 5.90
N GLU A 165 -6.48 1.83 6.65
CA GLU A 165 -7.75 1.35 6.11
C GLU A 165 -8.27 2.25 4.97
N GLN A 166 -8.15 3.57 5.12
CA GLN A 166 -8.56 4.52 4.10
C GLN A 166 -7.71 4.42 2.84
N LEU A 167 -6.39 4.36 2.98
CA LEU A 167 -5.47 4.15 1.87
C LEU A 167 -5.77 2.84 1.15
N PHE A 168 -6.11 1.79 1.90
CA PHE A 168 -6.53 0.53 1.32
C PHE A 168 -7.84 0.66 0.52
N GLY A 169 -8.84 1.36 1.06
CA GLY A 169 -10.10 1.61 0.36
C GLY A 169 -9.96 2.49 -0.89
N TYR A 170 -9.19 3.58 -0.78
CA TYR A 170 -8.89 4.45 -1.92
C TYR A 170 -8.11 3.71 -3.02
N TRP A 171 -7.27 2.73 -2.67
CA TRP A 171 -6.57 1.94 -3.66
C TRP A 171 -7.54 1.20 -4.59
N PHE A 172 -8.59 0.60 -4.03
CA PHE A 172 -9.63 -0.07 -4.82
C PHE A 172 -10.44 0.91 -5.67
N LEU A 173 -10.85 2.03 -5.06
CA LEU A 173 -11.58 3.07 -5.75
C LEU A 173 -10.82 3.53 -7.01
N LEU A 174 -9.50 3.76 -6.89
CA LEU A 174 -8.69 4.18 -8.03
C LEU A 174 -8.36 3.06 -9.02
N LEU A 175 -8.38 1.79 -8.62
CA LEU A 175 -8.23 0.66 -9.55
C LEU A 175 -9.46 0.48 -10.43
N GLU A 176 -10.66 0.62 -9.85
CA GLU A 176 -11.94 0.49 -10.56
C GLU A 176 -12.15 1.67 -11.53
N GLU A 177 -11.69 2.87 -11.16
CA GLU A 177 -11.78 4.10 -11.97
C GLU A 177 -10.60 4.29 -12.95
N SER A 178 -9.56 3.44 -12.90
CA SER A 178 -8.39 3.61 -13.78
C SER A 178 -8.72 3.15 -15.21
N PRO A 179 -8.52 3.98 -16.25
CA PRO A 179 -8.78 3.58 -17.64
C PRO A 179 -7.92 2.39 -18.12
N LYS A 180 -6.85 2.04 -17.40
CA LYS A 180 -5.94 0.92 -17.74
C LYS A 180 -6.31 -0.43 -17.09
N SER A 181 -7.35 -0.51 -16.26
CA SER A 181 -7.83 -1.79 -15.71
C SER A 181 -8.66 -2.61 -16.70
N LYS A 182 -8.96 -2.04 -17.89
CA LYS A 182 -9.75 -2.68 -18.95
C LYS A 182 -8.92 -3.43 -20.01
N ASP A 183 -7.58 -3.35 -19.94
CA ASP A 183 -6.67 -3.96 -20.93
C ASP A 183 -5.86 -5.13 -20.36
N HIS A 184 -6.45 -5.99 -19.53
CA HIS A 184 -5.85 -7.28 -19.13
C HIS A 184 -6.88 -8.40 -19.29
#